data_AF-W2RGH3-F1
#
_entry.id   AF-W2RGH3-F1
#
_cell.length_a   1.000
_cell.length_b   1.000
_cell.length_c   1.000
_cell.angle_alpha   90.00
_cell.angle_beta   90.00
_cell.angle_gamma   90.00
#
_symmetry.space_group_name_H-M   'P 1'
#
loop_
_entity.id
_entity.type
_entity.pdbx_description
1 polymer ?
#
loop_
_entity_poly.entity_id
_entity_poly.type
_entity_poly.pdbx_seq_one_letter_code
_entity_poly.pdbx_strand_id
1 'polypeptide(L)'
;MFALRGIRRFSTAAPRKEYPTSFISHLRTQKLNVFNIGIAFLTLSLSSQMVSYKQRFETAVSEKEKLNEKVEVLEKLVLDLGGKLPDEEALAKAKEAAQEAEAKALRDREEEAKALAALTADEKKSKKSKLI
;
A
#
# COMPACT_ATOMS: atom_id res chain seq x y z
N MET A 1 -41.93 -57.49 49.36
CA MET A 1 -42.00 -56.80 48.04
C MET A 1 -41.30 -55.46 48.17
N PHE A 2 -40.09 -55.32 47.63
CA PHE A 2 -39.35 -54.05 47.63
C PHE A 2 -39.46 -53.41 46.24
N ALA A 3 -40.06 -52.22 46.18
CA ALA A 3 -40.21 -51.45 44.96
C ALA A 3 -38.86 -50.82 44.57
N LEU A 4 -38.25 -51.31 43.48
CA LEU A 4 -37.11 -50.67 42.82
C LEU A 4 -37.58 -49.36 42.18
N ARG A 5 -37.48 -48.25 42.93
CA ARG A 5 -37.58 -46.90 42.39
C ARG A 5 -36.40 -46.66 41.45
N GLY A 6 -36.65 -46.78 40.14
CA GLY A 6 -35.70 -46.42 39.10
C GLY A 6 -35.33 -44.94 39.18
N ILE A 7 -34.09 -44.66 39.55
CA ILE A 7 -33.51 -43.32 39.52
C ILE A 7 -33.36 -42.92 38.05
N ARG A 8 -34.27 -42.08 37.55
CA ARG A 8 -34.09 -41.39 36.26
C ARG A 8 -32.91 -40.43 36.43
N ARG A 9 -31.75 -40.81 35.91
CA ARG A 9 -30.60 -39.91 35.77
C ARG A 9 -30.96 -38.86 34.71
N PHE A 10 -31.35 -37.67 35.13
CA PHE A 10 -31.41 -36.52 34.25
C PHE A 10 -29.97 -36.15 33.86
N SER A 11 -29.63 -36.38 32.60
CA SER A 11 -28.38 -35.93 32.00
C SER A 11 -28.32 -34.39 32.07
N THR A 12 -27.40 -33.86 32.86
CA THR A 12 -27.04 -32.44 32.91
C THR A 12 -25.97 -32.09 31.87
N ALA A 13 -25.94 -32.81 30.74
CA ALA A 13 -25.09 -32.44 29.62
C ALA A 13 -25.69 -31.21 28.91
N ALA A 14 -25.45 -30.04 29.50
CA ALA A 14 -25.52 -28.79 28.74
C ALA A 14 -24.56 -28.91 27.53
N PRO A 15 -24.94 -28.47 26.32
CA PRO A 15 -24.04 -28.48 25.18
C PRO A 15 -22.83 -27.62 25.55
N ARG A 16 -21.70 -28.27 25.83
CA ARG A 16 -20.45 -27.56 26.07
C ARG A 16 -20.12 -26.84 24.78
N LYS A 17 -20.06 -25.51 24.82
CA LYS A 17 -19.42 -24.73 23.75
C LYS A 17 -17.97 -25.17 23.73
N GLU A 18 -17.67 -26.13 22.85
CA GLU A 18 -16.32 -26.63 22.65
C GLU A 18 -15.45 -25.47 22.20
N TYR A 19 -14.41 -25.19 22.99
CA TYR A 19 -13.40 -24.22 22.59
C TYR A 19 -12.75 -24.74 21.30
N PRO A 20 -12.57 -23.88 20.29
CA PRO A 20 -12.01 -24.30 19.02
C PRO A 20 -10.63 -24.90 19.25
N THR A 21 -10.42 -26.09 18.69
CA THR A 21 -9.15 -26.83 18.78
C THR A 21 -7.99 -26.10 18.10
N SER A 22 -8.28 -25.12 17.24
CA SER A 22 -7.31 -24.23 16.59
C SER A 22 -7.91 -22.87 16.20
N PHE A 23 -7.08 -21.83 16.07
CA PHE A 23 -7.51 -20.51 15.57
C PHE A 23 -8.12 -20.59 14.16
N ILE A 24 -7.59 -21.45 13.30
CA ILE A 24 -8.06 -21.60 11.91
C ILE A 24 -9.46 -22.21 11.87
N SER A 25 -9.73 -23.23 12.69
CA SER A 25 -11.07 -23.83 12.77
C SER A 25 -12.10 -22.83 13.31
N HIS A 26 -11.69 -21.94 14.21
CA HIS A 26 -12.55 -20.87 14.70
C HIS A 26 -12.92 -19.86 13.61
N LEU A 27 -11.93 -19.36 12.86
CA LEU A 27 -12.13 -18.40 11.77
C LEU A 27 -12.97 -18.99 10.63
N ARG A 28 -12.79 -20.29 10.32
CA ARG A 28 -13.59 -20.98 9.28
C ARG A 28 -15.07 -21.05 9.63
N THR A 29 -15.40 -21.19 10.92
CA THR A 29 -16.79 -21.25 11.40
C THR A 29 -17.43 -19.88 11.63
N GLN A 30 -16.61 -18.82 11.63
CA GLN A 30 -17.08 -17.46 11.85
C GLN A 30 -17.62 -16.88 10.54
N LYS A 31 -18.88 -16.43 10.53
CA LYS A 31 -19.45 -15.67 9.40
C LYS A 31 -18.83 -14.28 9.37
N LEU A 32 -17.63 -14.16 8.81
CA LEU A 32 -16.96 -12.88 8.64
C LEU A 32 -17.59 -12.12 7.47
N ASN A 33 -17.83 -10.82 7.69
CA ASN A 33 -18.36 -9.93 6.66
C ASN A 33 -17.20 -9.41 5.80
N VAL A 34 -16.61 -10.32 5.01
CA VAL A 34 -15.36 -10.10 4.26
C VAL A 34 -15.45 -8.87 3.34
N PHE A 35 -16.65 -8.57 2.83
CA PHE A 35 -16.90 -7.39 2.01
C PHE A 35 -16.68 -6.08 2.78
N ASN A 36 -17.28 -5.95 3.97
CA ASN A 36 -17.12 -4.75 4.81
C ASN A 36 -15.69 -4.61 5.32
N ILE A 37 -15.05 -5.73 5.65
CA ILE A 37 -13.63 -5.76 6.04
C ILE A 37 -12.75 -5.31 4.87
N GLY A 38 -13.04 -5.76 3.65
CA GLY A 38 -12.33 -5.36 2.43
C GLY A 38 -12.49 -3.87 2.11
N ILE A 39 -13.70 -3.32 2.23
CA ILE A 39 -13.95 -1.88 2.05
C ILE A 39 -13.18 -1.09 3.09
N ALA A 40 -13.23 -1.49 4.37
CA ALA A 40 -12.50 -0.81 5.44
C ALA A 40 -10.97 -0.83 5.20
N PHE A 41 -10.44 -1.95 4.72
CA PHE A 41 -9.02 -2.05 4.38
C PHE A 41 -8.64 -1.18 3.18
N LEU A 42 -9.47 -1.14 2.13
CA LEU A 42 -9.26 -0.30 0.96
C LEU A 42 -9.29 1.19 1.32
N THR A 43 -10.27 1.62 2.11
CA THR A 43 -10.38 3.02 2.54
C THR A 43 -9.23 3.43 3.44
N LEU A 44 -8.81 2.55 4.36
CA LEU A 44 -7.64 2.78 5.21
C LEU A 44 -6.34 2.82 4.41
N SER A 45 -6.19 1.94 3.41
CA SER A 45 -5.03 1.94 2.51
C SER A 45 -4.97 3.24 1.71
N LEU A 46 -6.09 3.68 1.14
CA LEU A 46 -6.15 4.89 0.35
C LEU A 46 -5.88 6.14 1.19
N SER A 47 -6.48 6.22 2.39
CA SER A 47 -6.24 7.34 3.30
C SER A 47 -4.78 7.40 3.77
N SER A 48 -4.18 6.26 4.09
CA SER A 48 -2.75 6.17 4.44
C SER A 48 -1.86 6.65 3.30
N GLN A 49 -2.17 6.29 2.05
CA GLN A 49 -1.45 6.77 0.88
C GLN A 49 -1.60 8.29 0.73
N MET A 50 -2.82 8.83 0.84
CA MET A 50 -3.07 10.27 0.72
C MET A 50 -2.32 11.09 1.77
N VAL A 51 -2.32 10.66 3.04
CA VAL A 51 -1.60 11.36 4.11
C VAL A 51 -0.10 11.34 3.85
N SER A 52 0.45 10.20 3.42
CA SER A 52 1.87 10.07 3.08
C SER A 52 2.26 10.99 1.91
N TYR A 53 1.42 11.08 0.88
CA TYR A 53 1.66 11.99 -0.24
C TYR A 53 1.63 13.46 0.18
N LYS A 54 0.66 13.83 1.03
CA LYS A 54 0.56 15.20 1.54
C LYS A 54 1.81 15.60 2.32
N GLN A 55 2.29 14.74 3.22
CA GLN A 55 3.50 14.98 4.00
C GLN A 55 4.73 15.11 3.09
N ARG A 56 4.91 14.18 2.13
CA ARG A 56 6.03 14.22 1.18
C ARG A 56 6.00 15.48 0.30
N PHE A 57 4.81 15.93 -0.08
CA PHE A 57 4.63 17.15 -0.86
C PHE A 57 5.01 18.38 -0.04
N GLU A 58 4.52 18.49 1.20
CA GLU A 58 4.87 19.59 2.11
C GLU A 58 6.38 19.64 2.39
N THR A 59 7.02 18.50 2.62
CA THR A 59 8.48 18.45 2.78
C THR A 59 9.20 18.91 1.52
N ALA A 60 8.79 18.41 0.35
CA ALA A 60 9.41 18.78 -0.92
C ALA A 60 9.25 20.27 -1.25
N VAL A 61 8.10 20.87 -0.93
CA VAL A 61 7.87 22.32 -1.08
C VAL A 61 8.80 23.09 -0.15
N SER A 62 8.89 22.71 1.13
CA SER A 62 9.77 23.38 2.09
C SER A 62 11.26 23.26 1.73
N GLU A 63 11.67 22.14 1.15
CA GLU A 63 13.03 21.93 0.65
C GLU A 63 13.29 22.77 -0.59
N LYS A 64 12.32 22.86 -1.50
CA LYS A 64 12.40 23.71 -2.69
C LYS A 64 12.57 25.18 -2.30
N GLU A 65 11.83 25.67 -1.32
CA GLU A 65 11.96 27.06 -0.82
C GLU A 65 13.38 27.32 -0.30
N LYS A 66 13.91 26.43 0.54
CA LYS A 66 15.30 26.53 1.05
C LYS A 66 16.35 26.44 -0.07
N LEU A 67 16.10 25.62 -1.08
CA LEU A 67 17.00 25.51 -2.23
C LEU A 67 16.96 26.78 -3.07
N ASN A 68 15.78 27.37 -3.29
CA ASN A 68 15.65 28.64 -3.98
C ASN A 68 16.41 29.76 -3.26
N GLU A 69 16.27 29.88 -1.93
CA GLU A 69 17.02 30.86 -1.15
C GLU A 69 18.54 30.68 -1.30
N LYS A 70 19.02 29.44 -1.28
CA LYS A 70 20.44 29.13 -1.50
C LYS A 70 20.89 29.47 -2.91
N VAL A 71 20.07 29.16 -3.91
CA VAL A 71 20.36 29.50 -5.31
C VAL A 71 20.44 31.02 -5.46
N GLU A 72 19.51 31.80 -4.92
CA GLU A 72 19.56 33.26 -4.98
C GLU A 72 20.84 33.84 -4.34
N VAL A 73 21.31 33.27 -3.23
CA VAL A 73 22.59 33.66 -2.61
C VAL A 73 23.76 33.29 -3.52
N LEU A 74 23.76 32.10 -4.11
CA LEU A 74 24.81 31.67 -5.03
C LEU A 74 24.83 32.50 -6.30
N GLU A 75 23.68 32.86 -6.87
CA GLU A 75 23.59 33.72 -8.04
C GLU A 75 24.21 35.09 -7.77
N LYS A 76 23.93 35.69 -6.60
CA LYS A 76 24.56 36.95 -6.17
C LYS A 76 26.08 36.80 -6.03
N LEU A 77 26.56 35.74 -5.38
CA LEU A 77 28.00 35.49 -5.22
C LEU A 77 28.70 35.25 -6.56
N VAL A 78 28.06 34.55 -7.50
CA VAL A 78 28.61 34.31 -8.84
C VAL A 78 28.73 35.63 -9.60
N LEU A 79 27.74 36.51 -9.51
CA LEU A 79 27.81 37.85 -10.11
C LEU A 79 28.89 38.72 -9.45
N ASP A 80 29.00 38.69 -8.12
CA ASP A 80 30.04 39.43 -7.38
C ASP A 80 31.46 38.96 -7.70
N LEU A 81 31.63 37.67 -8.01
CA LEU A 81 32.91 37.07 -8.44
C LEU A 81 33.17 37.20 -9.96
N GLY A 82 32.28 37.85 -10.71
CA GLY A 82 32.42 38.11 -12.15
C GLY A 82 32.09 36.92 -13.06
N GLY A 83 31.40 35.90 -12.52
CA GLY A 83 30.87 34.78 -13.31
C GLY A 83 29.61 35.17 -14.09
N LYS A 84 29.31 34.42 -15.15
CA LYS A 84 28.08 34.56 -15.95
C LYS A 84 27.08 33.47 -15.55
N LEU A 85 25.82 33.86 -15.38
CA LEU A 85 24.72 32.92 -15.17
C LEU A 85 24.40 32.16 -16.46
N PRO A 86 23.85 30.93 -16.37
CA PRO A 86 23.41 30.19 -17.55
C PRO A 86 22.28 30.92 -18.27
N ASP A 87 22.41 31.12 -19.58
CA ASP A 87 21.35 31.72 -20.41
C ASP A 87 20.10 30.82 -20.49
N GLU A 88 18.94 31.42 -20.81
CA GLU A 88 17.64 30.72 -20.89
C GLU A 88 17.67 29.49 -21.83
N GLU A 89 18.50 29.51 -22.87
CA GLU A 89 18.70 28.38 -23.80
C GLU A 89 19.42 27.18 -23.15
N ALA A 90 20.35 27.42 -22.23
CA ALA A 90 21.04 26.36 -21.49
C ALA A 90 20.11 25.73 -20.44
N LEU A 91 19.24 26.55 -19.82
CA LEU A 91 18.20 26.09 -18.91
C LEU A 91 17.11 25.28 -19.63
N ALA A 92 16.75 25.66 -20.86
CA ALA A 92 15.81 24.92 -21.69
C ALA A 92 16.32 23.52 -22.03
N LYS A 93 17.58 23.41 -22.49
CA LYS A 93 18.22 22.10 -22.78
C LYS A 93 18.34 21.20 -21.55
N ALA A 94 18.63 21.78 -20.38
CA ALA A 94 18.68 21.03 -19.13
C ALA A 94 17.29 20.52 -18.68
N LYS A 95 16.24 21.34 -18.87
CA LYS A 95 14.85 20.94 -18.59
C LYS A 95 14.36 19.87 -19.56
N GLU A 96 14.68 19.97 -20.84
CA GLU A 96 14.35 18.95 -21.84
C GLU A 96 15.04 17.61 -21.53
N ALA A 97 16.33 17.64 -21.18
CA ALA A 97 17.06 16.44 -20.77
C ALA A 97 16.48 15.81 -19.48
N ALA A 98 16.04 16.62 -18.53
CA ALA A 98 15.37 16.15 -17.32
C ALA A 98 13.99 15.53 -17.61
N GLN A 99 13.20 16.16 -18.48
CA GLN A 99 11.88 15.65 -18.90
C GLN A 99 12.00 14.34 -19.68
N GLU A 100 13.02 14.19 -20.53
CA GLU A 100 13.28 12.93 -21.22
C GLU A 100 13.71 11.81 -20.27
N ALA A 101 14.48 12.13 -19.22
CA ALA A 101 14.86 11.17 -18.20
C ALA A 101 13.65 10.74 -17.34
N GLU A 102 12.79 11.68 -16.96
CA GLU A 102 11.53 11.40 -16.25
C GLU A 102 10.57 10.57 -17.12
N ALA A 103 10.44 10.88 -18.41
CA ALA A 103 9.62 10.12 -19.34
C ALA A 103 10.10 8.68 -19.52
N LYS A 104 11.42 8.45 -19.53
CA LYS A 104 12.01 7.10 -19.55
C LYS A 104 11.71 6.35 -18.25
N ALA A 105 11.92 6.98 -17.09
CA ALA A 105 11.63 6.38 -15.79
C ALA A 105 10.14 6.02 -15.60
N LEU A 106 9.22 6.81 -16.18
CA LEU A 106 7.79 6.49 -16.18
C LEU A 106 7.47 5.27 -17.06
N ARG A 107 8.09 5.16 -18.23
CA ARG A 107 7.93 3.99 -19.10
C ARG A 107 8.45 2.73 -18.44
N ASP A 108 9.61 2.79 -17.80
CA ASP A 108 10.19 1.64 -17.09
C ASP A 108 9.25 1.17 -15.95
N ARG A 109 8.66 2.10 -15.19
CA ARG A 109 7.67 1.77 -14.16
C ARG A 109 6.39 1.15 -14.73
N GLU A 110 5.92 1.63 -15.88
CA GLU A 110 4.75 1.05 -16.54
C GLU A 110 5.02 -0.36 -17.08
N GLU A 111 6.22 -0.60 -17.60
CA GLU A 111 6.66 -1.93 -18.06
C GLU A 111 6.79 -2.91 -16.89
N GLU A 112 7.35 -2.48 -15.76
CA GLU A 112 7.39 -3.27 -14.51
C GLU A 112 5.99 -3.56 -13.98
N ALA A 113 5.08 -2.59 -13.99
CA ALA A 113 3.70 -2.78 -13.55
C ALA A 113 2.95 -3.77 -14.47
N LYS A 114 3.18 -3.69 -15.79
CA LYS A 114 2.63 -4.64 -16.76
C LYS A 114 3.22 -6.04 -16.56
N ALA A 115 4.50 -6.17 -16.27
CA ALA A 115 5.15 -7.45 -15.98
C ALA A 115 4.61 -8.09 -14.69
N LEU A 116 4.43 -7.31 -13.62
CA LEU A 116 3.82 -7.77 -12.37
C LEU A 116 2.35 -8.16 -12.55
N ALA A 117 1.60 -7.41 -13.37
CA ALA A 117 0.22 -7.75 -13.71
C ALA A 117 0.14 -9.06 -14.52
N ALA A 118 1.08 -9.30 -15.44
CA ALA A 118 1.15 -10.54 -16.21
C ALA A 118 1.49 -11.75 -15.32
N LEU A 119 2.48 -11.62 -14.44
CA LEU A 119 2.87 -12.68 -13.49
C LEU A 119 1.73 -13.06 -12.53
N THR A 120 0.95 -12.08 -12.07
CA THR A 120 -0.20 -12.33 -11.18
C THR A 120 -1.42 -12.89 -11.91
N ALA A 121 -1.54 -12.69 -13.23
CA ALA A 121 -2.62 -13.26 -14.04
C ALA A 121 -2.42 -14.76 -14.31
N ASP A 122 -1.19 -15.21 -14.54
CA ASP A 122 -0.88 -16.63 -14.80
C ASP A 122 -0.98 -17.51 -13.56
N GLU A 123 -0.65 -17.00 -12.37
CA GLU A 123 -0.91 -17.71 -11.11
C GLU A 123 -2.41 -17.97 -10.87
N LYS A 124 -3.29 -17.04 -11.27
CA LYS A 124 -4.74 -17.22 -11.11
C LYS A 124 -5.32 -18.28 -12.05
N LYS A 125 -4.75 -18.44 -13.26
CA LYS A 125 -5.17 -19.50 -14.20
C LYS A 125 -4.71 -20.89 -13.75
N SER A 126 -3.49 -21.03 -13.26
CA SER A 126 -2.93 -22.33 -12.82
C SER A 126 -3.54 -22.86 -11.52
N LYS A 127 -4.00 -21.99 -10.61
CA LYS A 127 -4.72 -22.39 -9.38
C LYS A 127 -6.16 -22.84 -9.67
N LYS A 128 -6.79 -22.36 -10.74
CA LYS A 128 -8.16 -22.74 -11.13
C LYS A 128 -8.25 -24.13 -11.78
N SER A 129 -7.16 -24.64 -12.36
CA SER A 129 -7.10 -25.95 -13.02
C SER A 129 -6.69 -27.11 -12.10
N LYS A 130 -6.28 -26.84 -10.85
CA LYS A 130 -5.97 -27.87 -9.83
C LYS A 130 -7.11 -28.16 -8.86
N LEU A 131 -8.28 -27.57 -9.10
CA LEU A 131 -9.53 -27.80 -8.36
C LEU A 131 -10.56 -28.46 -9.30
N ILE A 132 -10.23 -29.67 -9.78
CA ILE A 132 -11.20 -30.66 -10.28
C ILE A 132 -10.79 -31.99 -9.68
#